data_AF-A0A8S9K9U8-F1
#
_entry.id   AF-A0A8S9K9U8-F1
#
_cell.length_a   1.000
_cell.length_b   1.000
_cell.length_c   1.000
_cell.angle_alpha   90.00
_cell.angle_beta   90.00
_cell.angle_gamma   90.00
#
_symmetry.space_group_name_H-M   'P 1'
#
loop_
_entity.id
_entity.type
_entity.pdbx_description
1 polymer ?
#
loop_
_entity_poly.entity_id
_entity_poly.type
_entity_poly.pdbx_seq_one_letter_code
_entity_poly.pdbx_strand_id
1 'polypeptide(L)'
;MTKVLELGLLFAMWYLFNIYFNIYNKQVLKALHAPMTVTLVQFAVGSVLITFMWALNLYKRPKISAAQLAAILPLAVVHTLGNLFTNMSLGKDSLDNITLFSIITLMSLFLMAPVTFFSEGIKFTPSYIQSAGVNVQQIYTKSLIAALCFHAYQQQR
;
A
#
# COMPACT_ATOMS: atom_id res chain seq x y z
N MET A 1 25.79 10.53 9.00
CA MET A 1 24.83 11.66 8.97
C MET A 1 24.14 11.82 7.61
N THR A 2 24.86 11.77 6.49
CA THR A 2 24.32 11.99 5.13
C THR A 2 23.18 11.04 4.73
N LYS A 3 23.29 9.73 5.01
CA LYS A 3 22.23 8.75 4.69
C LYS A 3 20.93 8.96 5.46
N VAL A 4 21.01 9.43 6.71
CA VAL A 4 19.83 9.72 7.55
C VAL A 4 19.12 10.96 7.02
N LEU A 5 19.88 11.99 6.62
CA LEU A 5 19.34 13.20 6.01
C LEU A 5 18.70 12.89 4.65
N GLU A 6 19.37 12.11 3.81
CA GLU A 6 18.84 11.64 2.52
C GLU A 6 17.52 10.89 2.70
N LEU A 7 17.48 9.93 3.64
CA LEU A 7 16.27 9.19 3.95
C LEU A 7 15.15 10.11 4.45
N GLY A 8 15.46 11.06 5.34
CA GLY A 8 14.51 12.06 5.83
C GLY A 8 13.91 12.91 4.70
N LEU A 9 14.74 13.34 3.75
CA LEU A 9 14.29 14.09 2.57
C LEU A 9 13.41 13.23 1.65
N LEU A 10 13.78 11.98 1.43
CA LEU A 10 12.97 11.05 0.63
C LEU A 10 11.59 10.83 1.26
N PHE A 11 11.51 10.68 2.59
CA PHE A 11 10.24 10.59 3.29
C PHE A 11 9.41 11.88 3.18
N ALA A 12 10.03 13.04 3.38
CA ALA A 12 9.35 14.33 3.26
C ALA A 12 8.76 14.54 1.85
N MET A 13 9.55 14.23 0.82
CA MET A 13 9.12 14.36 -0.57
C MET A 13 8.04 13.32 -0.93
N TRP A 14 8.16 12.10 -0.41
CA TRP A 14 7.13 11.08 -0.58
C TRP A 14 5.79 11.50 0.03
N TYR A 15 5.79 12.04 1.26
CA TYR A 15 4.58 12.57 1.90
C TYR A 15 3.99 13.74 1.11
N LEU A 16 4.83 14.69 0.69
CA LEU A 16 4.40 15.84 -0.12
C LEU A 16 3.66 15.38 -1.38
N PHE A 17 4.25 14.47 -2.15
CA PHE A 17 3.62 13.93 -3.35
C PHE A 17 2.36 13.13 -3.03
N ASN A 18 2.31 12.38 -1.93
CA ASN A 18 1.08 11.69 -1.50
C ASN A 18 -0.05 12.66 -1.21
N ILE A 19 0.23 13.77 -0.53
CA ILE A 19 -0.79 14.80 -0.20
C ILE A 19 -1.36 15.39 -1.49
N TYR A 20 -0.50 15.82 -2.42
CA TYR A 20 -0.96 16.35 -3.71
C TYR A 20 -1.72 15.31 -4.53
N PHE A 21 -1.22 14.07 -4.58
CA PHE A 21 -1.90 12.97 -5.25
C PHE A 21 -3.33 12.80 -4.72
N ASN A 22 -3.53 12.74 -3.40
CA ASN A 22 -4.85 12.55 -2.82
C ASN A 22 -5.78 13.75 -3.06
N ILE A 23 -5.28 14.99 -2.90
CA ILE A 23 -6.06 16.22 -3.13
C ILE A 23 -6.54 16.29 -4.59
N TYR A 24 -5.63 16.14 -5.55
CA TYR A 24 -5.99 16.26 -6.97
C TYR A 24 -6.86 15.10 -7.44
N ASN A 25 -6.60 13.87 -6.98
CA ASN A 25 -7.49 12.75 -7.29
C ASN A 25 -8.91 13.00 -6.78
N LYS A 26 -9.05 13.46 -5.54
CA LYS A 26 -10.36 13.79 -5.00
C LYS A 26 -11.07 14.86 -5.85
N GLN A 27 -10.37 15.92 -6.27
CA GLN A 27 -10.93 16.95 -7.14
C GLN A 27 -11.36 16.39 -8.51
N VAL A 28 -10.52 15.58 -9.16
CA VAL A 28 -10.83 14.97 -10.46
C VAL A 28 -12.00 13.99 -10.33
N LEU A 29 -12.03 13.17 -9.29
CA LEU A 29 -13.06 12.16 -9.10
C LEU A 29 -14.42 12.76 -8.74
N LYS A 30 -14.44 13.90 -8.03
CA LYS A 30 -15.65 14.72 -7.84
C LYS A 30 -16.22 15.26 -9.15
N ALA A 31 -15.37 15.56 -10.13
CA ALA A 31 -15.82 16.04 -11.44
C ALA A 31 -16.21 14.89 -12.38
N LEU A 32 -15.38 13.85 -12.47
CA LEU A 32 -15.45 12.83 -13.52
C LEU A 32 -16.10 11.51 -13.07
N HIS A 33 -16.32 11.28 -11.77
CA HIS A 33 -16.96 10.07 -11.18
C HIS A 33 -16.51 8.72 -11.79
N ALA A 34 -15.30 8.64 -12.35
CA ALA A 34 -14.81 7.49 -13.12
C ALA A 34 -13.44 7.01 -12.56
N PRO A 35 -13.42 6.33 -11.40
CA PRO A 35 -12.18 5.92 -10.74
C PRO A 35 -11.32 4.95 -11.56
N MET A 36 -11.93 4.08 -12.37
CA MET A 36 -11.20 3.19 -13.28
C MET A 36 -10.46 3.97 -14.36
N THR A 37 -11.12 4.97 -14.97
CA THR A 37 -10.52 5.82 -16.00
C THR A 37 -9.36 6.63 -15.45
N VAL A 38 -9.53 7.25 -14.27
CA VAL A 38 -8.45 8.01 -13.62
C VAL A 38 -7.24 7.11 -13.32
N THR A 39 -7.49 5.90 -12.80
CA THR A 39 -6.43 4.91 -12.52
C THR A 39 -5.69 4.49 -13.80
N LEU A 40 -6.43 4.24 -14.89
CA LEU A 40 -5.83 3.89 -16.19
C LEU A 40 -4.94 5.01 -16.72
N VAL A 41 -5.42 6.26 -16.68
CA VAL A 41 -4.66 7.43 -17.13
C VAL A 41 -3.38 7.60 -16.32
N GLN A 42 -3.43 7.41 -15.00
CA GLN A 42 -2.25 7.48 -14.13
C GLN A 42 -1.19 6.44 -14.51
N PHE A 43 -1.58 5.18 -14.73
CA PHE A 43 -0.65 4.15 -15.18
C PHE A 43 -0.11 4.43 -16.59
N ALA A 44 -0.94 4.97 -17.49
CA ALA A 44 -0.50 5.36 -18.82
C ALA A 44 0.57 6.47 -18.76
N VAL A 45 0.31 7.54 -18.02
CA VAL A 45 1.28 8.65 -17.82
C VAL A 45 2.56 8.13 -17.18
N GLY A 46 2.47 7.32 -16.12
CA GLY A 46 3.63 6.72 -15.47
C GLY A 46 4.45 5.85 -16.44
N SER A 47 3.78 5.06 -17.29
CA SER A 47 4.44 4.22 -18.30
C SER A 47 5.16 5.05 -19.36
N VAL A 48 4.55 6.15 -19.82
CA VAL A 48 5.19 7.09 -20.76
C VAL A 48 6.45 7.72 -20.13
N LEU A 49 6.37 8.16 -18.87
CA LEU A 49 7.51 8.73 -18.16
C LEU A 49 8.67 7.73 -18.02
N ILE A 50 8.37 6.49 -17.60
CA ILE A 50 9.39 5.43 -17.46
C ILE A 50 10.03 5.12 -18.83
N THR A 51 9.21 4.99 -19.87
CA THR A 51 9.69 4.71 -21.23
C THR A 51 10.56 5.83 -21.75
N PHE A 52 10.19 7.09 -21.49
CA PHE A 52 10.98 8.27 -21.83
C PHE A 52 12.34 8.30 -21.10
N MET A 53 12.36 8.00 -19.79
CA MET A 53 13.60 7.89 -19.02
C MET A 53 14.54 6.82 -19.58
N TRP A 54 14.00 5.68 -20.01
CA TRP A 54 14.77 4.63 -20.68
C TRP A 54 15.22 5.02 -22.10
N ALA A 55 14.38 5.72 -22.86
CA ALA A 55 14.70 6.20 -24.20
C ALA A 55 15.89 7.17 -24.17
N LEU A 56 15.90 8.09 -23.20
CA LEU A 56 16.98 9.06 -22.98
C LEU A 56 18.15 8.50 -22.16
N ASN A 57 18.12 7.23 -21.76
CA ASN A 57 19.15 6.58 -20.96
C ASN A 57 19.45 7.29 -19.62
N LEU A 58 18.44 7.96 -19.05
CA LEU A 58 18.53 8.63 -17.74
C LEU A 58 18.57 7.62 -16.59
N TYR A 59 18.07 6.41 -16.83
CA TYR A 59 18.13 5.29 -15.88
C TYR A 59 18.48 4.00 -16.61
N LYS A 60 19.22 3.11 -15.93
CA LYS A 60 19.65 1.84 -16.51
C LYS A 60 18.44 0.96 -16.82
N ARG A 61 18.28 0.59 -18.09
CA ARG A 61 17.24 -0.36 -18.51
C ARG A 61 17.43 -1.69 -17.80
N PRO A 62 16.41 -2.23 -17.11
CA PRO A 62 16.54 -3.49 -16.41
C PRO A 62 16.62 -4.65 -17.41
N LYS A 63 17.47 -5.63 -17.12
CA LYS A 63 17.52 -6.90 -17.86
C LYS A 63 16.65 -7.91 -17.11
N ILE A 64 15.45 -8.18 -17.62
CA ILE A 64 14.46 -9.02 -16.95
C ILE A 64 14.16 -10.23 -17.83
N SER A 65 14.18 -11.44 -17.26
CA SER A 65 13.76 -12.67 -17.94
C SER A 65 12.24 -12.88 -17.84
N ALA A 66 11.67 -13.74 -18.69
CA ALA A 66 10.25 -14.09 -18.62
C ALA A 66 9.86 -14.69 -17.24
N ALA A 67 10.75 -15.47 -16.62
CA ALA A 67 10.54 -16.03 -15.28
C ALA A 67 10.46 -14.94 -14.21
N GLN A 68 11.32 -13.92 -14.28
CA GLN A 68 11.26 -12.77 -13.36
C GLN A 68 9.98 -11.95 -13.57
N LEU A 69 9.50 -11.81 -14.81
CA LEU A 69 8.24 -11.14 -15.12
C LEU A 69 7.04 -11.88 -14.52
N ALA A 70 7.00 -13.21 -14.67
CA ALA A 70 5.97 -14.04 -14.06
C ALA A 70 5.99 -13.95 -12.53
N ALA A 71 7.18 -13.89 -11.92
CA ALA A 71 7.33 -13.76 -10.47
C ALA A 71 6.80 -12.43 -9.91
N ILE A 72 6.87 -11.33 -10.68
CA ILE A 72 6.36 -10.01 -10.24
C ILE A 72 4.89 -9.77 -10.62
N LEU A 73 4.29 -10.62 -11.44
CA LEU A 73 2.90 -10.46 -11.89
C LEU A 73 1.89 -10.36 -10.74
N PRO A 74 1.94 -11.20 -9.68
CA PRO A 74 1.02 -11.07 -8.56
C PRO A 74 1.14 -9.71 -7.85
N LEU A 75 2.37 -9.23 -7.69
CA LEU A 75 2.62 -7.92 -7.08
C LEU A 75 2.07 -6.79 -7.96
N ALA A 76 2.22 -6.88 -9.28
CA ALA A 76 1.66 -5.91 -10.21
C ALA A 76 0.13 -5.87 -10.14
N VAL A 77 -0.54 -7.03 -10.10
CA VAL A 77 -2.00 -7.13 -9.96
C VAL A 77 -2.47 -6.48 -8.65
N VAL A 78 -1.83 -6.83 -7.52
CA VAL A 78 -2.16 -6.25 -6.21
C VAL A 78 -1.92 -4.75 -6.19
N HIS A 79 -0.84 -4.27 -6.82
CA HIS A 79 -0.57 -2.83 -6.94
C HIS A 79 -1.65 -2.11 -7.74
N THR A 80 -2.06 -2.65 -8.89
CA THR A 80 -3.15 -2.08 -9.71
C THR A 80 -4.46 -2.03 -8.93
N LEU A 81 -4.83 -3.13 -8.26
CA LEU A 81 -6.04 -3.18 -7.44
C LEU A 81 -5.99 -2.20 -6.27
N GLY A 82 -4.85 -2.09 -5.58
CA GLY A 82 -4.68 -1.15 -4.47
C GLY A 82 -4.89 0.32 -4.91
N ASN A 83 -4.32 0.71 -6.06
CA ASN A 83 -4.52 2.06 -6.61
C ASN A 83 -5.97 2.29 -7.05
N LEU A 84 -6.59 1.30 -7.72
CA LEU A 84 -7.99 1.39 -8.11
C LEU A 84 -8.91 1.59 -6.89
N PHE A 85 -8.74 0.77 -5.85
CA PHE A 85 -9.57 0.87 -4.65
C PHE A 85 -9.34 2.16 -3.88
N THR A 86 -8.11 2.69 -3.88
CA THR A 86 -7.81 4.03 -3.33
C THR A 86 -8.62 5.10 -4.08
N ASN A 87 -8.59 5.10 -5.41
CA ASN A 87 -9.36 6.06 -6.21
C ASN A 87 -10.88 5.87 -6.05
N MET A 88 -11.37 4.63 -5.92
CA MET A 88 -12.78 4.37 -5.60
C MET A 88 -13.18 4.88 -4.21
N SER A 89 -12.25 4.89 -3.25
CA SER A 89 -12.47 5.44 -1.91
C SER A 89 -12.53 6.96 -1.96
N LEU A 90 -11.61 7.61 -2.69
CA LEU A 90 -11.54 9.06 -2.82
C LEU A 90 -12.75 9.66 -3.55
N GLY A 91 -13.35 8.91 -4.47
CA GLY A 91 -14.56 9.33 -5.19
C GLY A 91 -15.88 9.13 -4.44
N LYS A 92 -15.87 8.56 -3.22
CA LYS A 92 -17.08 8.45 -2.39
C LYS A 92 -17.25 9.73 -1.57
N ASP A 93 -18.26 10.53 -1.92
CA ASP A 93 -18.59 11.77 -1.20
C ASP A 93 -19.43 11.55 0.08
N SER A 94 -19.91 10.32 0.32
CA SER A 94 -20.88 10.04 1.39
C SER A 94 -20.27 9.70 2.76
N LEU A 95 -18.96 9.44 2.84
CA LEU A 95 -18.29 9.06 4.07
C LEU A 95 -16.99 9.87 4.21
N ASP A 96 -16.72 10.37 5.41
CA ASP A 96 -15.39 10.90 5.72
C ASP A 96 -14.36 9.76 5.81
N ASN A 97 -13.08 10.10 5.63
CA ASN A 97 -12.02 9.10 5.54
C ASN A 97 -11.90 8.27 6.83
N ILE A 98 -12.15 8.88 7.99
CA ILE A 98 -12.11 8.22 9.30
C ILE A 98 -13.19 7.14 9.37
N THR A 99 -14.44 7.46 9.03
CA THR A 99 -15.54 6.49 9.07
C THR A 99 -15.33 5.38 8.05
N LEU A 100 -14.93 5.73 6.82
CA LEU A 100 -14.67 4.77 5.76
C LEU A 100 -13.56 3.77 6.17
N PHE A 101 -12.43 4.27 6.66
CA PHE A 101 -11.30 3.43 7.05
C PHE A 101 -11.62 2.58 8.30
N SER A 102 -12.41 3.12 9.23
CA SER A 102 -12.87 2.37 10.40
C SER A 102 -13.75 1.19 10.02
N ILE A 103 -14.71 1.38 9.10
CA ILE A 103 -15.57 0.30 8.59
C ILE A 103 -14.73 -0.73 7.83
N ILE A 104 -13.83 -0.32 6.94
CA ILE A 104 -12.94 -1.23 6.20
C ILE A 104 -12.10 -2.06 7.17
N THR A 105 -11.57 -1.46 8.23
CA THR A 105 -10.78 -2.14 9.25
C THR A 105 -11.59 -3.23 9.96
N LEU A 106 -12.82 -2.91 10.39
CA LEU A 106 -13.70 -3.87 11.04
C LEU A 106 -14.07 -5.03 10.09
N MET A 107 -14.42 -4.72 8.85
CA MET A 107 -14.71 -5.75 7.83
C MET A 107 -13.49 -6.64 7.56
N SER A 108 -12.30 -6.03 7.49
CA SER A 108 -11.04 -6.73 7.20
C SER A 108 -10.69 -7.74 8.30
N LEU A 109 -11.02 -7.45 9.57
CA LEU A 109 -10.85 -8.41 10.67
C LEU A 109 -11.67 -9.69 10.42
N PHE A 110 -12.95 -9.55 10.09
CA PHE A 110 -13.83 -10.70 9.84
C PHE A 110 -13.46 -11.48 8.58
N LEU A 111 -12.92 -10.80 7.56
CA LEU A 111 -12.45 -11.46 6.33
C LEU A 111 -11.11 -12.16 6.55
N MET A 112 -10.18 -11.55 7.28
CA MET A 112 -8.84 -12.12 7.50
C MET A 112 -8.83 -13.22 8.55
N ALA A 113 -9.65 -13.14 9.60
CA ALA A 113 -9.70 -14.16 10.65
C ALA A 113 -9.86 -15.61 10.12
N PRO A 114 -10.84 -15.93 9.25
CA PRO A 114 -10.97 -17.28 8.70
C PRO A 114 -9.82 -17.63 7.75
N VAL A 115 -9.37 -16.69 6.91
CA VAL A 115 -8.26 -16.93 5.98
C VAL A 115 -6.99 -17.32 6.74
N THR A 116 -6.65 -16.57 7.79
CA THR A 116 -5.50 -16.88 8.65
C THR A 116 -5.69 -18.21 9.36
N PHE A 117 -6.88 -18.48 9.90
CA PHE A 117 -7.17 -19.75 10.57
C PHE A 117 -6.98 -20.97 9.64
N PHE A 118 -7.50 -20.91 8.41
CA PHE A 118 -7.40 -22.04 7.47
C PHE A 118 -6.03 -22.17 6.80
N SER A 119 -5.33 -21.06 6.55
CA SER A 119 -4.02 -21.10 5.86
C SER A 119 -2.85 -21.37 6.82
N GLU A 120 -2.93 -20.87 8.05
CA GLU A 120 -1.83 -20.93 9.00
C GLU A 120 -2.15 -21.70 10.28
N GLY A 121 -3.43 -21.92 10.59
CA GLY A 121 -3.85 -22.51 11.86
C GLY A 121 -3.56 -21.61 13.06
N ILE A 122 -3.67 -22.18 14.27
CA ILE A 122 -3.35 -21.47 15.51
C ILE A 122 -1.87 -21.69 15.85
N LYS A 123 -1.02 -20.72 15.49
CA LYS A 123 0.42 -20.75 15.81
C LYS A 123 0.77 -20.14 17.17
N PHE A 124 -0.19 -19.62 17.93
CA PHE A 124 0.04 -19.05 19.27
C PHE A 124 -0.04 -20.08 20.42
N THR A 125 0.24 -21.35 20.13
CA THR A 125 0.31 -22.41 21.16
C THR A 125 1.64 -22.35 21.92
N PRO A 126 1.68 -22.75 23.21
CA PRO A 126 2.93 -22.82 23.98
C PRO A 126 4.03 -23.66 23.29
N SER A 127 3.65 -24.78 22.67
CA SER A 127 4.58 -25.67 21.94
C SER A 127 5.21 -25.01 20.72
N TYR A 128 4.41 -24.33 19.87
CA TYR A 128 4.93 -23.59 18.71
C TYR A 128 5.88 -22.47 19.14
N ILE A 129 5.48 -21.65 20.11
CA ILE A 129 6.29 -20.53 20.62
C ILE A 129 7.63 -21.02 21.16
N GLN A 130 7.62 -22.13 21.92
CA GLN A 130 8.83 -22.74 22.45
C GLN A 130 9.72 -23.28 21.33
N SER A 131 9.15 -23.92 20.31
CA SER A 131 9.90 -24.42 19.14
C SER A 131 10.46 -23.31 18.25
N ALA A 132 9.77 -22.17 18.15
CA ALA A 132 10.18 -21.03 17.34
C ALA A 132 11.29 -20.20 18.03
N GLY A 133 11.56 -20.43 19.32
CA GLY A 133 12.59 -19.72 20.08
C GLY A 133 12.32 -18.22 20.21
N VAL A 134 11.06 -17.79 20.09
CA VAL A 134 10.69 -16.38 20.02
C VAL A 134 10.32 -15.80 21.37
N ASN A 135 10.74 -14.55 21.63
CA ASN A 135 10.33 -13.80 22.81
C ASN A 135 8.90 -13.25 22.61
N VAL A 136 7.93 -13.84 23.32
CA VAL A 136 6.50 -13.51 23.22
C VAL A 136 6.20 -12.05 23.57
N GLN A 137 6.82 -11.53 24.63
CA GLN A 137 6.61 -10.15 25.06
C GLN A 137 7.08 -9.18 23.97
N GLN A 138 8.24 -9.44 23.37
CA GLN A 138 8.77 -8.63 22.28
C GLN A 138 7.85 -8.68 21.04
N ILE A 139 7.29 -9.84 20.70
CA ILE A 139 6.33 -9.99 19.59
C ILE A 139 5.09 -9.13 19.85
N TYR A 140 4.48 -9.25 21.04
CA TYR A 140 3.29 -8.47 21.36
C TYR A 140 3.55 -6.97 21.33
N THR A 141 4.64 -6.52 21.96
CA THR A 141 4.99 -5.10 21.99
C THR A 141 5.23 -4.54 20.59
N LYS A 142 6.02 -5.24 19.76
CA LYS A 142 6.30 -4.78 18.39
C LYS A 142 5.05 -4.79 17.51
N SER A 143 4.22 -5.82 17.63
CA SER A 143 2.97 -5.94 16.87
C SER A 143 1.98 -4.84 17.25
N LEU A 144 1.86 -4.54 18.54
CA LEU A 144 1.01 -3.45 19.04
C LEU A 144 1.48 -2.10 18.52
N ILE A 145 2.76 -1.79 18.64
CA ILE A 145 3.32 -0.53 18.14
C ILE A 145 3.09 -0.42 16.62
N ALA A 146 3.35 -1.48 15.86
CA ALA A 146 3.12 -1.50 14.42
C ALA A 146 1.64 -1.25 14.06
N ALA A 147 0.70 -1.88 14.79
CA ALA A 147 -0.73 -1.69 14.57
C ALA A 147 -1.18 -0.26 14.87
N LEU A 148 -0.71 0.33 15.97
CA LEU A 148 -1.01 1.72 16.33
C LEU A 148 -0.45 2.71 15.29
N CYS A 149 0.79 2.52 14.86
CA CYS A 149 1.40 3.33 13.81
C CYS A 149 0.65 3.20 12.48
N PHE A 150 0.23 1.99 12.11
CA PHE A 150 -0.55 1.76 10.89
C PHE A 150 -1.90 2.49 10.90
N HIS A 151 -2.65 2.43 12.01
CA HIS A 151 -3.92 3.14 12.11
C HIS A 151 -3.76 4.66 12.15
N ALA A 152 -2.77 5.18 12.87
CA ALA A 152 -2.49 6.61 12.88
C ALA A 152 -2.13 7.13 11.47
N TYR A 153 -1.36 6.35 10.70
CA TYR A 153 -1.01 6.69 9.31
C TYR A 153 -2.24 6.74 8.39
N GLN A 154 -3.14 5.75 8.48
CA GLN A 154 -4.29 5.67 7.58
C GLN A 154 -5.36 6.72 7.88
N GLN A 155 -5.46 7.19 9.12
CA GLN A 155 -6.36 8.29 9.50
C GLN A 155 -5.95 9.64 8.90
N GLN A 156 -4.69 9.79 8.48
CA GLN A 156 -4.16 11.03 7.88
C GLN A 156 -4.30 11.06 6.35
N ARG A 157 -4.76 9.97 5.72
CA ARG A 157 -5.06 9.89 4.29
C ARG A 157 -6.50 10.28 4.00
#